data_AF-A0A6N4RCM1-F1
#
_entry.id   AF-A0A6N4RCM1-F1
#
_cell.length_a   1.000
_cell.length_b   1.000
_cell.length_c   1.000
_cell.angle_alpha   90.00
_cell.angle_beta   90.00
_cell.angle_gamma   90.00
#
_symmetry.space_group_name_H-M   'P 1'
#
loop_
_entity.id
_entity.type
_entity.pdbx_description
1 polymer ?
#
loop_
_entity_poly.entity_id
_entity_poly.type
_entity_poly.pdbx_seq_one_letter_code
_entity_poly.pdbx_strand_id
1 'polypeptide(L)'
;MTLYLLSQIFATLSFAWGVYGFWHPADRNFRTAFAISSVLMAAHYALLGAWVGVAICFVAAGRYWVANKMTHARESLLWMTFFIVLGMVCGHFTYLGPQSALPVLANIMATYAVFQLKGPQLRCVMLMVSACWIAYNVYHQSVMGIAQELFYSSLNIYTIYRVTRAHKALPPVTAHSVPMAAHGGVGLFDRRKQPRE
;
A
#
# COMPACT_ATOMS: atom_id res chain seq x y z
N MET A 1 6.01 28.66 -14.54
CA MET A 1 5.36 27.65 -15.40
C MET A 1 6.22 26.40 -15.63
N THR A 2 7.53 26.54 -15.86
CA THR A 2 8.46 25.40 -16.08
C THR A 2 8.51 24.39 -14.92
N LEU A 3 8.61 24.85 -13.66
CA LEU A 3 8.65 23.95 -12.49
C LEU A 3 7.36 23.13 -12.33
N TYR A 4 6.21 23.73 -12.63
CA TYR A 4 4.92 23.04 -12.59
C TYR A 4 4.83 21.94 -13.66
N LEU A 5 5.24 22.24 -14.91
CA LEU A 5 5.26 21.21 -15.96
C LEU A 5 6.21 20.06 -15.60
N LEU A 6 7.40 20.40 -15.06
CA LEU A 6 8.35 19.40 -14.58
C LEU A 6 7.74 18.54 -13.47
N SER A 7 7.02 19.13 -12.52
CA SER A 7 6.36 18.37 -11.47
C SER A 7 5.34 17.40 -12.05
N GLN A 8 4.52 17.81 -13.02
CA GLN A 8 3.55 16.92 -13.66
C GLN A 8 4.21 15.75 -14.41
N ILE A 9 5.40 15.94 -14.99
CA ILE A 9 6.19 14.86 -15.60
C ILE A 9 6.58 13.84 -14.52
N PHE A 10 7.11 14.27 -13.37
CA PHE A 10 7.42 13.37 -12.26
C PHE A 10 6.19 12.63 -11.74
N ALA A 11 5.05 13.31 -11.65
CA ALA A 11 3.79 12.67 -11.27
C ALA A 11 3.33 11.63 -12.29
N THR A 12 3.51 11.91 -13.57
CA THR A 12 3.15 10.98 -14.66
C THR A 12 4.05 9.74 -14.64
N LEU A 13 5.36 9.92 -14.41
CA LEU A 13 6.31 8.82 -14.25
C LEU A 13 5.99 7.97 -13.01
N SER A 14 5.68 8.62 -11.89
CA SER A 14 5.20 7.95 -10.67
C SER A 14 3.98 7.08 -10.98
N PHE A 15 3.01 7.65 -11.68
CA PHE A 15 1.77 6.97 -12.00
C PHE A 15 2.01 5.75 -12.89
N ALA A 16 2.74 5.93 -14.00
CA ALA A 16 3.10 4.84 -14.90
C ALA A 16 3.85 3.71 -14.17
N TRP A 17 4.76 4.06 -13.27
CA TRP A 17 5.50 3.08 -12.48
C TRP A 17 4.61 2.31 -11.49
N GLY A 18 3.64 2.98 -10.86
CA GLY A 18 2.67 2.30 -10.01
C GLY A 18 1.75 1.37 -10.82
N VAL A 19 1.34 1.76 -12.03
CA VAL A 19 0.59 0.89 -12.96
C VAL A 19 1.41 -0.35 -13.33
N TYR A 20 2.70 -0.20 -13.62
CA TYR A 20 3.61 -1.32 -13.87
C TYR A 20 3.66 -2.30 -12.68
N GLY A 21 3.61 -1.79 -11.45
CA GLY A 21 3.51 -2.61 -10.24
C GLY A 21 2.29 -3.54 -10.24
N PHE A 22 1.14 -3.09 -10.75
CA PHE A 22 -0.06 -3.91 -10.85
C PHE A 22 0.04 -5.05 -11.88
N TRP A 23 0.91 -4.94 -12.89
CA TRP A 23 1.16 -6.01 -13.86
C TRP A 23 1.88 -7.20 -13.22
N HIS A 24 2.67 -6.97 -12.17
CA HIS A 24 3.43 -8.01 -11.47
C HIS A 24 2.82 -8.29 -10.09
N PRO A 25 1.69 -9.03 -10.01
CA PRO A 25 0.96 -9.27 -8.76
C PRO A 25 1.72 -10.12 -7.73
N ALA A 26 2.97 -10.49 -7.98
CA ALA A 26 3.86 -10.96 -6.93
C ALA A 26 4.07 -9.82 -5.91
N ASP A 27 3.69 -10.08 -4.65
CA ASP A 27 3.69 -9.10 -3.55
C ASP A 27 5.00 -8.29 -3.47
N ARG A 28 6.13 -8.93 -3.81
CA ARG A 28 7.46 -8.33 -3.73
C ARG A 28 7.71 -7.23 -4.76
N ASN A 29 7.30 -7.48 -6.00
CA ASN A 29 7.50 -6.55 -7.11
C ASN A 29 6.53 -5.38 -7.00
N PHE A 30 5.30 -5.66 -6.59
CA PHE A 30 4.28 -4.65 -6.30
C PHE A 30 4.74 -3.64 -5.24
N ARG A 31 5.23 -4.11 -4.08
CA ARG A 31 5.71 -3.22 -3.00
C ARG A 31 6.91 -2.38 -3.41
N THR A 32 7.84 -2.98 -4.16
CA THR A 32 9.01 -2.25 -4.67
C THR A 32 8.60 -1.17 -5.67
N ALA A 33 7.63 -1.46 -6.53
CA ALA A 33 7.08 -0.47 -7.47
C ALA A 33 6.44 0.71 -6.72
N PHE A 34 5.63 0.44 -5.70
CA PHE A 34 5.04 1.50 -4.86
C PHE A 34 6.07 2.32 -4.09
N ALA A 35 7.18 1.72 -3.66
CA ALA A 35 8.27 2.46 -3.02
C ALA A 35 8.92 3.47 -3.98
N ILE A 36 9.24 3.05 -5.21
CA ILE A 36 9.84 3.92 -6.23
C ILE A 36 8.85 5.00 -6.67
N SER A 37 7.57 4.64 -6.89
CA SER A 37 6.50 5.60 -7.19
C SER A 37 6.40 6.67 -6.09
N SER A 38 6.50 6.27 -4.81
CA SER A 38 6.50 7.21 -3.69
C SER A 38 7.68 8.20 -3.74
N VAL A 39 8.87 7.76 -4.13
CA VAL A 39 10.04 8.66 -4.30
C VAL A 39 9.83 9.65 -5.44
N LEU A 40 9.31 9.19 -6.58
CA LEU A 40 8.97 10.08 -7.70
C LEU A 40 7.91 11.12 -7.30
N MET A 41 6.96 10.70 -6.49
CA MET A 41 5.92 11.59 -5.98
C MET A 41 6.46 12.58 -4.93
N ALA A 42 7.47 12.19 -4.14
CA ALA A 42 8.20 13.12 -3.29
C ALA A 42 8.90 14.21 -4.12
N ALA A 43 9.56 13.85 -5.22
CA ALA A 43 10.17 14.81 -6.13
C ALA A 43 9.12 15.75 -6.76
N HIS A 44 7.96 15.21 -7.17
CA HIS A 44 6.83 16.01 -7.63
C HIS A 44 6.40 17.07 -6.60
N TYR A 45 6.15 16.66 -5.35
CA TYR A 45 5.73 17.59 -4.30
C TYR A 45 6.82 18.62 -3.94
N ALA A 46 8.10 18.25 -4.03
CA ALA A 46 9.21 19.18 -3.79
C ALA A 46 9.19 20.31 -4.83
N LEU A 47 8.93 19.97 -6.09
CA LEU A 47 8.80 20.96 -7.18
C LEU A 47 7.57 21.86 -7.02
N LEU A 48 6.54 21.41 -6.30
CA LEU A 48 5.36 22.21 -5.94
C LEU A 48 5.55 23.01 -4.63
N GLY A 49 6.68 22.88 -3.93
CA GLY A 49 6.90 23.48 -2.61
C GLY A 49 6.08 22.84 -1.48
N ALA A 50 5.51 21.66 -1.72
CA ALA A 50 4.60 20.96 -0.82
C ALA A 50 5.36 20.03 0.14
N TRP A 51 6.12 20.59 1.07
CA TRP A 51 7.10 19.86 1.90
C TRP A 51 6.52 18.72 2.75
N VAL A 52 5.28 18.86 3.23
CA VAL A 52 4.60 17.75 3.95
C VAL A 52 4.39 16.55 3.03
N GLY A 53 3.94 16.79 1.80
CA GLY A 53 3.80 15.75 0.78
C GLY A 53 5.13 15.04 0.53
N VAL A 54 6.22 15.81 0.42
CA VAL A 54 7.59 15.26 0.27
C VAL A 54 7.93 14.31 1.40
N ALA A 55 7.82 14.78 2.64
CA ALA A 55 8.24 14.00 3.80
C ALA A 55 7.39 12.73 3.97
N ILE A 56 6.07 12.85 3.82
CA ILE A 56 5.16 11.69 3.92
C ILE A 56 5.39 10.69 2.77
N CYS A 57 5.71 11.15 1.57
CA CYS A 57 6.07 10.26 0.46
C CYS A 57 7.38 9.50 0.71
N PHE A 58 8.39 10.13 1.33
CA PHE A 58 9.60 9.41 1.74
C PHE A 58 9.33 8.38 2.83
N VAL A 59 8.51 8.73 3.83
CA VAL A 59 8.04 7.77 4.84
C VAL A 59 7.31 6.61 4.16
N ALA A 60 6.50 6.89 3.13
CA ALA A 60 5.83 5.86 2.35
C ALA A 60 6.79 4.92 1.62
N ALA A 61 7.81 5.47 0.96
CA ALA A 61 8.82 4.69 0.27
C ALA A 61 9.53 3.73 1.25
N GLY A 62 9.94 4.24 2.41
CA GLY A 62 10.54 3.43 3.47
C GLY A 62 9.60 2.34 3.97
N ARG A 63 8.32 2.67 4.20
CA ARG A 63 7.29 1.71 4.65
C ARG A 63 7.17 0.54 3.67
N TYR A 64 7.06 0.82 2.38
CA TYR A 64 6.86 -0.22 1.37
C TYR A 64 8.11 -1.07 1.22
N TRP A 65 9.29 -0.47 1.31
CA TRP A 65 10.56 -1.19 1.28
C TRP A 65 10.74 -2.14 2.48
N VAL A 66 10.46 -1.68 3.70
CA VAL A 66 10.54 -2.52 4.90
C VAL A 66 9.47 -3.61 4.86
N ALA A 67 8.23 -3.24 4.54
CA ALA A 67 7.13 -4.19 4.41
C ALA A 67 7.41 -5.27 3.34
N ASN A 68 8.28 -4.99 2.36
CA ASN A 68 8.71 -5.96 1.36
C ASN A 68 9.68 -7.01 1.90
N LYS A 69 10.53 -6.64 2.86
CA LYS A 69 11.53 -7.53 3.46
C LYS A 69 10.99 -8.28 4.68
N MET A 70 9.82 -7.89 5.17
CA MET A 70 9.28 -8.41 6.40
C MET A 70 8.64 -9.78 6.19
N THR A 71 9.19 -10.78 6.88
CA THR A 71 8.72 -12.18 6.89
C THR A 71 8.05 -12.58 8.20
N HIS A 72 8.30 -11.83 9.28
CA HIS A 72 7.89 -12.19 10.64
C HIS A 72 6.83 -11.25 11.20
N ALA A 73 5.72 -11.81 11.70
CA ALA A 73 4.59 -11.04 12.22
C ALA A 73 4.91 -10.23 13.49
N ARG A 74 5.87 -10.67 14.30
CA ARG A 74 6.25 -9.98 15.56
C ARG A 74 6.90 -8.62 15.33
N GLU A 75 7.64 -8.44 14.24
CA GLU A 75 8.28 -7.16 13.91
C GLU A 75 7.30 -6.14 13.32
N SER A 76 6.10 -6.58 12.93
CA SER A 76 5.06 -5.76 12.30
C SER A 76 4.66 -4.56 13.15
N LEU A 77 4.44 -4.78 14.45
CA LEU A 77 3.98 -3.72 15.36
C LEU A 77 5.05 -2.66 15.61
N LEU A 78 6.32 -3.06 15.68
CA LEU A 78 7.44 -2.14 15.88
C LEU A 78 7.61 -1.23 14.66
N TRP A 79 7.65 -1.81 13.46
CA TRP A 79 7.78 -1.05 12.22
C TRP A 79 6.55 -0.18 11.94
N MET A 80 5.35 -0.68 12.21
CA MET A 80 4.12 0.10 12.12
C MET A 80 4.19 1.34 13.02
N THR A 81 4.54 1.16 14.29
CA THR A 81 4.65 2.27 15.25
C THR A 81 5.74 3.26 14.81
N PHE A 82 6.89 2.75 14.36
CA PHE A 82 7.98 3.57 13.84
C PHE A 82 7.52 4.46 12.68
N PHE A 83 6.89 3.92 11.64
CA PHE A 83 6.47 4.72 10.48
C PHE A 83 5.30 5.68 10.78
N ILE A 84 4.45 5.35 11.75
CA ILE A 84 3.42 6.26 12.25
C ILE A 84 4.07 7.46 12.95
N VAL A 85 4.94 7.20 13.93
CA VAL A 85 5.64 8.24 14.69
C VAL A 85 6.51 9.08 13.76
N LEU A 86 7.27 8.43 12.88
CA LEU A 86 8.11 9.12 11.90
C LEU A 86 7.28 10.06 11.01
N GLY A 87 6.14 9.59 10.50
CA GLY A 87 5.25 10.43 9.69
C GLY A 87 4.63 11.59 10.47
N MET A 88 4.27 11.40 11.75
CA MET A 88 3.78 12.48 12.62
C MET A 88 4.87 13.52 12.88
N VAL A 89 6.09 13.08 13.21
CA VAL A 89 7.24 13.97 13.44
C VAL A 89 7.57 14.76 12.17
N CYS A 90 7.68 14.07 11.04
CA CYS A 90 7.88 14.72 9.74
C CYS A 90 6.77 15.73 9.43
N GLY A 91 5.52 15.36 9.64
CA GLY A 91 4.37 16.23 9.43
C GLY A 91 4.36 17.46 10.33
N HIS A 92 4.81 17.33 11.58
CA HIS A 92 4.95 18.45 12.51
C HIS A 92 6.02 19.45 12.04
N PHE A 93 7.21 18.97 11.66
CA PHE A 93 8.31 19.84 11.22
C PHE A 93 8.10 20.49 9.86
N THR A 94 7.29 19.88 9.00
CA THR A 94 6.99 20.40 7.65
C THR A 94 5.63 21.11 7.58
N TYR A 95 4.95 21.27 8.72
CA TYR A 95 3.60 21.81 8.80
C TYR A 95 3.52 23.23 8.21
N LEU A 96 2.62 23.41 7.24
CA LEU A 96 2.44 24.66 6.50
C LEU A 96 0.99 25.18 6.57
N GLY A 97 0.06 24.41 7.15
CA GLY A 97 -1.33 24.82 7.31
C GLY A 97 -2.27 23.63 7.52
N PRO A 98 -3.59 23.87 7.66
CA PRO A 98 -4.57 22.81 7.94
C PRO A 98 -4.57 21.66 6.92
N GLN A 99 -4.27 21.96 5.66
CA GLN A 99 -4.14 20.97 4.58
C GLN A 99 -3.03 19.93 4.84
N SER A 100 -2.02 20.28 5.66
CA SER A 100 -0.94 19.38 6.06
C SER A 100 -1.42 18.22 6.92
N ALA A 101 -2.61 18.31 7.52
CA ALA A 101 -3.20 17.19 8.26
C ALA A 101 -3.59 16.03 7.35
N LEU A 102 -3.95 16.29 6.08
CA LEU A 102 -4.45 15.27 5.16
C LEU A 102 -3.39 14.19 4.85
N PRO A 103 -2.14 14.52 4.44
CA PRO A 103 -1.10 13.51 4.24
C PRO A 103 -0.71 12.77 5.52
N VAL A 104 -0.75 13.43 6.68
CA VAL A 104 -0.41 12.81 7.97
C VAL A 104 -1.46 11.76 8.36
N LEU A 105 -2.75 12.09 8.23
CA LEU A 105 -3.84 11.13 8.45
C LEU A 105 -3.76 9.96 7.46
N ALA A 106 -3.52 10.27 6.18
CA ALA A 106 -3.31 9.25 5.15
C ALA A 106 -2.14 8.33 5.52
N ASN A 107 -1.05 8.87 6.06
CA ASN A 107 0.10 8.08 6.50
C ASN A 107 -0.25 7.10 7.63
N ILE A 108 -1.01 7.55 8.62
CA ILE A 108 -1.40 6.72 9.77
C ILE A 108 -2.28 5.56 9.28
N MET A 109 -3.32 5.88 8.51
CA MET A 109 -4.25 4.90 7.94
C MET A 109 -3.54 3.90 7.03
N ALA A 110 -2.67 4.39 6.12
CA ALA A 110 -1.94 3.53 5.19
C ALA A 110 -0.97 2.60 5.92
N THR A 111 -0.26 3.09 6.94
CA THR A 111 0.65 2.25 7.73
C THR A 111 -0.12 1.18 8.47
N TYR A 112 -1.18 1.55 9.20
CA TYR A 112 -2.03 0.58 9.88
C TYR A 112 -2.56 -0.49 8.91
N ALA A 113 -3.07 -0.06 7.75
CA ALA A 113 -3.65 -0.97 6.77
C ALA A 113 -2.60 -1.97 6.23
N VAL A 114 -1.42 -1.50 5.81
CA VAL A 114 -0.37 -2.36 5.22
C VAL A 114 0.13 -3.42 6.20
N PHE A 115 0.24 -3.07 7.48
CA PHE A 115 0.82 -3.97 8.48
C PHE A 115 -0.22 -4.89 9.15
N GLN A 116 -1.47 -4.43 9.31
CA GLN A 116 -2.47 -5.14 10.13
C GLN A 116 -3.64 -5.71 9.32
N LEU A 117 -3.96 -5.16 8.15
CA LEU A 117 -5.14 -5.55 7.38
C LEU A 117 -4.78 -6.43 6.18
N LYS A 118 -5.72 -7.31 5.80
CA LYS A 118 -5.62 -8.16 4.61
C LYS A 118 -6.93 -8.11 3.82
N GLY A 119 -6.87 -8.53 2.55
CA GLY A 119 -8.08 -8.76 1.77
C GLY A 119 -8.92 -7.49 1.56
N PRO A 120 -10.26 -7.55 1.70
CA PRO A 120 -11.14 -6.40 1.47
C PRO A 120 -10.95 -5.24 2.45
N GLN A 121 -10.66 -5.52 3.74
CA GLN A 121 -10.51 -4.48 4.77
C GLN A 121 -9.35 -3.52 4.46
N LEU A 122 -8.20 -4.08 4.04
CA LEU A 122 -7.05 -3.30 3.57
C LEU A 122 -7.46 -2.31 2.47
N ARG A 123 -8.25 -2.79 1.51
CA ARG A 123 -8.65 -2.00 0.34
C ARG A 123 -9.63 -0.89 0.71
N CYS A 124 -10.57 -1.14 1.63
CA CYS A 124 -11.46 -0.09 2.13
C CYS A 124 -10.70 1.05 2.81
N VAL A 125 -9.71 0.73 3.64
CA VAL A 125 -8.87 1.77 4.27
C VAL A 125 -8.02 2.50 3.23
N MET A 126 -7.50 1.79 2.21
CA MET A 126 -6.78 2.44 1.10
C MET A 126 -7.65 3.42 0.31
N LEU A 127 -8.96 3.21 0.20
CA LEU A 127 -9.87 4.20 -0.40
C LEU A 127 -9.95 5.48 0.43
N MET A 128 -9.97 5.38 1.77
CA MET A 128 -9.93 6.54 2.66
C MET A 128 -8.59 7.28 2.54
N VAL A 129 -7.49 6.54 2.44
CA VAL A 129 -6.15 7.10 2.18
C VAL A 129 -6.14 7.87 0.87
N SER A 130 -6.67 7.31 -0.21
CA SER A 130 -6.73 8.00 -1.51
C SER A 130 -7.63 9.23 -1.47
N ALA A 131 -8.74 9.21 -0.74
CA ALA A 131 -9.58 10.40 -0.56
C ALA A 131 -8.81 11.56 0.10
N CYS A 132 -8.01 11.28 1.14
CA CYS A 132 -7.14 12.28 1.76
C CYS A 132 -6.11 12.85 0.77
N TRP A 133 -5.49 12.00 -0.05
CA TRP A 133 -4.51 12.45 -1.06
C TRP A 133 -5.16 13.22 -2.20
N ILE A 134 -6.37 12.85 -2.65
CA ILE A 134 -7.12 13.62 -3.65
C ILE A 134 -7.37 15.03 -3.14
N ALA A 135 -7.87 15.19 -1.91
CA ALA A 135 -8.11 16.50 -1.32
C ALA A 135 -6.81 17.33 -1.22
N TYR A 136 -5.70 16.69 -0.81
CA TYR A 136 -4.39 17.34 -0.77
C TYR A 136 -3.89 17.77 -2.15
N ASN A 137 -4.09 16.93 -3.16
CA ASN A 137 -3.69 17.20 -4.54
C ASN A 137 -4.54 18.29 -5.20
N VAL A 138 -5.84 18.37 -4.90
CA VAL A 138 -6.72 19.46 -5.34
C VAL A 138 -6.21 20.79 -4.79
N TYR A 139 -5.84 20.84 -3.51
CA TYR A 139 -5.28 22.05 -2.90
C TYR A 139 -3.98 22.50 -3.57
N HIS A 140 -3.08 21.56 -3.89
CA HIS A 140 -1.81 21.85 -4.58
C HIS A 140 -1.95 21.89 -6.12
N GLN A 141 -3.18 21.85 -6.64
CA GLN A 141 -3.51 21.88 -8.07
C GLN A 141 -2.74 20.82 -8.89
N SER A 142 -2.47 19.65 -8.31
CA SER A 142 -1.77 18.55 -8.99
C SER A 142 -2.74 17.67 -9.76
N VAL A 143 -2.95 18.00 -11.04
CA VAL A 143 -3.87 17.25 -11.92
C VAL A 143 -3.46 15.78 -12.04
N MET A 144 -2.18 15.49 -12.25
CA MET A 144 -1.70 14.11 -12.37
C MET A 144 -1.73 13.37 -11.03
N GLY A 145 -1.51 14.06 -9.90
CA GLY A 145 -1.67 13.47 -8.57
C GLY A 145 -3.12 13.04 -8.30
N ILE A 146 -4.10 13.86 -8.70
CA ILE A 146 -5.53 13.51 -8.62
C ILE A 146 -5.83 12.29 -9.48
N ALA A 147 -5.37 12.28 -10.74
CA ALA A 147 -5.60 11.18 -11.66
C ALA A 147 -5.02 9.84 -11.15
N GLN A 148 -3.81 9.88 -10.57
CA GLN A 148 -3.17 8.71 -9.96
C GLN A 148 -4.03 8.12 -8.83
N GLU A 149 -4.50 8.96 -7.91
CA GLU A 149 -5.30 8.49 -6.77
C GLU A 149 -6.69 7.98 -7.17
N LEU A 150 -7.32 8.61 -8.17
CA LEU A 150 -8.59 8.12 -8.73
C LEU A 150 -8.41 6.75 -9.38
N PHE A 151 -7.31 6.53 -10.09
CA PHE A 151 -7.00 5.24 -10.69
C PHE A 151 -6.76 4.17 -9.62
N TYR A 152 -5.93 4.45 -8.61
CA TYR A 152 -5.70 3.51 -7.51
C TYR A 152 -6.99 3.20 -6.73
N SER A 153 -7.84 4.20 -6.52
CA SER A 153 -9.16 4.00 -5.90
C SER A 153 -10.04 3.07 -6.74
N SER A 154 -10.10 3.29 -8.05
CA SER A 154 -10.84 2.46 -8.99
C SER A 154 -10.37 1.00 -8.97
N LEU A 155 -9.06 0.77 -8.92
CA LEU A 155 -8.49 -0.58 -8.80
C LEU A 155 -8.82 -1.25 -7.47
N ASN A 156 -8.80 -0.49 -6.36
CA ASN A 156 -9.20 -1.02 -5.05
C ASN A 156 -10.68 -1.42 -5.04
N ILE A 157 -11.57 -0.58 -5.58
CA ILE A 157 -13.01 -0.87 -5.72
C ILE A 157 -13.22 -2.12 -6.58
N TYR A 158 -12.62 -2.18 -7.76
CA TYR A 158 -12.71 -3.33 -8.66
C TYR A 158 -12.26 -4.62 -7.96
N THR A 159 -11.15 -4.56 -7.20
CA THR A 159 -10.65 -5.74 -6.51
C THR A 159 -11.55 -6.17 -5.36
N ILE A 160 -12.13 -5.23 -4.60
CA ILE A 160 -13.14 -5.53 -3.56
C ILE A 160 -14.34 -6.25 -4.20
N TYR A 161 -14.87 -5.71 -5.31
CA TYR A 161 -15.99 -6.31 -6.03
C TYR A 161 -15.68 -7.75 -6.47
N ARG A 162 -14.52 -7.96 -7.10
CA ARG A 162 -14.07 -9.28 -7.58
C ARG A 162 -13.95 -10.29 -6.44
N VAL A 163 -13.28 -9.93 -5.35
CA VAL A 163 -13.06 -10.83 -4.19
C VAL A 163 -14.39 -11.17 -3.50
N THR A 164 -15.27 -10.18 -3.33
CA THR A 164 -16.58 -10.38 -2.68
C THR A 164 -17.47 -11.30 -3.51
N ARG A 165 -17.45 -11.16 -4.85
CA ARG A 165 -18.20 -12.02 -5.75
C ARG A 165 -17.67 -13.46 -5.78
N ALA A 166 -16.35 -13.64 -5.76
CA ALA A 166 -15.73 -14.96 -5.65
C ALA A 166 -16.09 -15.68 -4.34
N HIS A 167 -16.10 -14.95 -3.21
CA HIS A 167 -16.48 -15.52 -1.91
C HIS A 167 -17.96 -15.93 -1.84
N LYS A 168 -18.86 -15.20 -2.53
CA LYS A 168 -20.29 -15.56 -2.62
C LYS A 168 -20.57 -16.75 -3.54
N ALA A 169 -19.65 -17.04 -4.48
CA ALA A 169 -19.81 -18.14 -5.44
C ALA A 169 -19.31 -19.50 -4.91
N LEU A 170 -18.61 -19.53 -3.77
CA LEU A 170 -18.22 -20.77 -3.11
C LEU A 170 -19.43 -21.32 -2.35
N PRO A 171 -19.86 -22.58 -2.59
CA PRO A 171 -20.86 -23.21 -1.74
C PRO A 171 -20.34 -23.26 -0.29
N PRO A 172 -21.23 -23.19 0.73
CA PRO A 172 -20.81 -23.37 2.11
C PRO A 172 -20.04 -24.68 2.20
N VAL A 173 -18.83 -24.64 2.79
CA VAL A 173 -18.09 -25.85 3.11
C VAL A 173 -18.96 -26.64 4.07
N THR A 174 -19.71 -27.61 3.54
CA THR A 174 -20.48 -28.53 4.35
C THR A 174 -19.47 -29.37 5.12
N ALA A 175 -19.53 -29.32 6.44
CA ALA A 175 -18.63 -30.04 7.34
C ALA A 175 -18.74 -31.58 7.26
N HIS A 176 -19.37 -32.12 6.21
CA HIS A 176 -19.72 -33.54 6.06
C HIS A 176 -18.81 -34.36 5.14
N SER A 177 -17.68 -33.81 4.67
CA SER A 177 -16.72 -34.57 3.86
C SER A 177 -15.29 -34.57 4.42
N VAL A 178 -15.15 -34.63 5.75
CA VAL A 178 -13.96 -35.27 6.32
C VAL A 178 -14.23 -36.78 6.27
N PRO A 179 -13.53 -37.58 5.46
CA PRO A 179 -13.56 -39.02 5.65
C PRO A 179 -12.98 -39.28 7.04
N MET A 180 -13.79 -39.83 7.94
CA MET A 180 -13.31 -40.53 9.12
C MET A 180 -12.43 -41.68 8.63
N ALA A 181 -11.14 -41.39 8.42
CA ALA A 181 -10.14 -42.41 8.19
C ALA A 181 -10.09 -43.25 9.47
N ALA A 182 -10.65 -44.44 9.36
CA ALA A 182 -10.71 -45.44 10.39
C ALA A 182 -9.32 -45.70 11.00
N HIS A 183 -9.33 -45.95 12.30
CA HIS A 183 -8.27 -46.57 13.07
C HIS A 183 -7.48 -47.63 12.27
N GLY A 184 -6.15 -47.51 12.25
CA GLY A 184 -5.28 -48.63 11.92
C GLY A 184 -3.87 -48.22 11.51
N GLY A 185 -2.87 -48.46 12.37
CA GLY A 185 -1.52 -48.80 11.90
C GLY A 185 -0.43 -47.74 12.09
N VAL A 186 0.35 -47.96 13.15
CA VAL A 186 1.78 -47.65 13.31
C VAL A 186 2.56 -47.65 11.98
N GLY A 187 3.43 -46.66 11.77
CA GLY A 187 4.43 -46.72 10.70
C GLY A 187 5.25 -45.44 10.54
N LEU A 188 6.44 -45.42 11.14
CA LEU A 188 7.55 -44.51 10.82
C LEU A 188 7.67 -44.26 9.30
N PHE A 189 7.97 -43.03 8.87
CA PHE A 189 9.24 -42.73 8.20
C PHE A 189 9.41 -41.23 7.92
N ASP A 190 10.50 -40.71 8.46
CA ASP A 190 11.15 -39.44 8.15
C ASP A 190 11.49 -39.34 6.65
N ARG A 191 11.15 -38.20 6.02
CA ARG A 191 11.83 -37.71 4.81
C ARG A 191 12.04 -36.20 4.89
N ARG A 192 13.09 -35.81 5.61
CA ARG A 192 13.95 -34.69 5.17
C ARG A 192 14.69 -35.06 3.87
N LYS A 193 15.02 -34.01 3.08
CA LYS A 193 15.91 -33.93 1.88
C LYS A 193 15.18 -34.09 0.52
N GLN A 194 14.86 -33.00 -0.20
CA GLN A 194 15.68 -32.21 -1.18
C GLN A 194 15.41 -32.65 -2.65
N PRO A 195 15.74 -31.88 -3.72
CA PRO A 195 16.38 -30.55 -3.77
C PRO A 195 15.63 -29.50 -4.63
N ARG A 196 16.21 -28.28 -4.63
CA ARG A 196 15.95 -27.18 -5.55
C ARG A 196 16.50 -27.51 -6.94
N GLU A 197 15.75 -27.15 -7.97
CA GLU A 197 16.25 -26.65 -9.25
C GLU A 197 15.53 -25.33 -9.55
#